data_AF-A0A060BHT8-F1
#
_entry.id   AF-A0A060BHT8-F1
#
_cell.length_a   1.000
_cell.length_b   1.000
_cell.length_c   1.000
_cell.angle_alpha   90.00
_cell.angle_beta   90.00
_cell.angle_gamma   90.00
#
_symmetry.space_group_name_H-M   'P 1'
#
loop_
_entity.id
_entity.type
_entity.pdbx_description
1 polymer ?
#
loop_
_entity_poly.entity_id
_entity_poly.type
_entity_poly.pdbx_seq_one_letter_code
_entity_poly.pdbx_strand_id
1 'polypeptide(L)'
;TSSLGDVIHTLPAITDAARAIPGIQFDWVVEEGFAEIPAWHPAVAQVIPVAIRRWRKNLFQTLRSGEWGRFKRRLRETRYDLVIDAQGLSRAPG
;
A
#
# COMPACT_ATOMS: atom_id res chain seq x y z
N THR A 1 -1.56 5.93 9.16
CA THR A 1 -2.04 6.85 8.10
C THR A 1 -0.84 7.40 7.41
N SER A 2 -0.54 6.98 6.19
CA SER A 2 0.56 7.57 5.41
C SER A 2 0.29 9.04 5.17
N SER A 3 1.33 9.84 5.30
CA SER A 3 1.43 11.16 4.69
C SER A 3 1.91 11.02 3.23
N LEU A 4 1.79 12.10 2.45
CA LEU A 4 2.39 12.18 1.12
C LEU A 4 3.89 11.86 1.14
N GLY A 5 4.59 12.40 2.15
CA GLY A 5 6.02 12.20 2.34
C GLY A 5 6.39 10.73 2.49
N ASP A 6 5.63 9.97 3.29
CA ASP A 6 5.91 8.54 3.50
C ASP A 6 5.81 7.74 2.20
N VAL A 7 4.85 8.06 1.33
CA VAL A 7 4.69 7.39 0.03
C VAL A 7 5.89 7.69 -0.88
N ILE A 8 6.27 8.96 -0.99
CA ILE A 8 7.40 9.39 -1.82
C ILE A 8 8.71 8.77 -1.31
N HIS A 9 8.94 8.78 0.00
CA HIS A 9 10.15 8.25 0.61
C HIS A 9 10.26 6.71 0.55
N THR A 10 9.18 6.01 0.21
CA THR A 10 9.21 4.56 0.00
C THR A 10 9.67 4.18 -1.41
N LEU A 11 9.53 5.08 -2.40
CA LEU A 11 9.91 4.80 -3.80
C LEU A 11 11.38 4.36 -3.97
N PRO A 12 12.38 4.98 -3.30
CA PRO A 12 13.77 4.52 -3.38
C PRO A 12 13.95 3.06 -2.92
N ALA A 13 13.25 2.64 -1.87
CA ALA A 13 13.33 1.25 -1.40
C ALA A 13 12.78 0.26 -2.44
N ILE A 14 11.73 0.64 -3.17
CA ILE A 14 11.21 -0.16 -4.29
C ILE A 14 12.23 -0.22 -5.43
N THR A 15 12.89 0.89 -5.76
CA THR A 15 13.96 0.91 -6.77
C THR A 15 15.10 -0.02 -6.39
N ASP A 16 15.56 0.01 -5.14
CA ASP A 16 16.65 -0.83 -4.67
C ASP A 16 16.28 -2.32 -4.69
N ALA A 17 15.06 -2.66 -4.25
CA ALA A 17 14.56 -4.02 -4.32
C ALA A 17 14.44 -4.53 -5.77
N ALA A 18 13.95 -3.70 -6.70
CA ALA A 18 13.85 -4.04 -8.11
C ALA A 18 15.21 -4.26 -8.78
N ARG A 19 16.26 -3.57 -8.31
CA ARG A 19 17.65 -3.79 -8.75
C ARG A 19 18.24 -5.07 -8.18
N ALA A 20 17.95 -5.38 -6.91
CA ALA A 20 18.50 -6.54 -6.23
C ALA A 20 17.82 -7.86 -6.61
N ILE A 21 16.52 -7.81 -6.94
CA ILE A 21 15.69 -8.99 -7.22
C ILE A 21 15.01 -8.80 -8.58
N PRO A 22 15.65 -9.26 -9.68
CA PRO A 22 15.07 -9.13 -11.01
C PRO A 22 13.68 -9.78 -11.10
N GLY A 23 12.70 -9.02 -11.60
CA GLY A 23 11.32 -9.48 -11.77
C GLY A 23 10.43 -9.36 -10.53
N ILE A 24 10.92 -8.82 -9.40
CA ILE A 24 10.06 -8.51 -8.26
C ILE A 24 8.97 -7.52 -8.66
N GLN A 25 7.77 -7.75 -8.15
CA GLN A 25 6.60 -6.89 -8.37
C GLN A 25 5.97 -6.50 -7.03
N PHE A 26 5.39 -5.31 -7.01
CA PHE A 26 4.74 -4.76 -5.83
C PHE A 26 3.29 -4.43 -6.11
N ASP A 27 2.40 -4.90 -5.23
CA ASP A 27 1.07 -4.34 -5.09
C ASP A 27 1.08 -3.39 -3.88
N TRP A 28 0.59 -2.17 -4.09
CA TRP A 28 0.73 -1.11 -3.10
C TRP A 28 -0.63 -0.65 -2.57
N VAL A 29 -0.87 -0.90 -1.29
CA VAL A 29 -2.01 -0.35 -0.55
C VAL A 29 -1.72 1.07 -0.08
N VAL A 30 -2.51 2.05 -0.54
CA VAL A 30 -2.30 3.46 -0.22
C VAL A 30 -3.62 4.22 -0.06
N GLU A 31 -3.63 5.29 0.73
CA GLU A 31 -4.81 6.17 0.82
C GLU A 31 -5.22 6.69 -0.57
N GLU A 32 -6.52 6.73 -0.84
CA GLU A 32 -7.09 7.05 -2.15
C GLU A 32 -6.55 8.37 -2.75
N GLY A 33 -6.33 9.38 -1.90
CA GLY A 33 -5.77 10.68 -2.32
C GLY A 33 -4.31 10.65 -2.77
N PHE A 34 -3.61 9.52 -2.61
CA PHE A 34 -2.20 9.34 -3.01
C PHE A 34 -2.02 8.17 -4.00
N ALA A 35 -3.10 7.61 -4.54
CA ALA A 35 -3.07 6.43 -5.40
C ALA A 35 -2.25 6.61 -6.69
N GLU A 36 -2.09 7.84 -7.16
CA GLU A 36 -1.31 8.12 -8.37
C GLU A 36 0.20 7.90 -8.18
N ILE A 37 0.71 8.10 -6.96
CA ILE A 37 2.15 8.16 -6.71
C ILE A 37 2.83 6.80 -6.86
N PRO A 38 2.31 5.69 -6.27
CA PRO A 38 2.88 4.37 -6.52
C PRO A 38 2.86 3.98 -8.00
N ALA A 39 1.86 4.43 -8.76
CA ALA A 39 1.71 4.08 -10.17
C ALA A 39 2.84 4.65 -11.05
N TRP A 40 3.61 5.62 -10.56
CA TRP A 40 4.77 6.17 -11.28
C TRP A 40 5.95 5.21 -11.34
N HIS A 41 6.01 4.20 -10.46
CA HIS A 41 7.15 3.28 -10.40
C HIS A 41 6.89 1.99 -11.18
N PRO A 42 7.76 1.59 -12.13
CA PRO A 42 7.50 0.47 -13.03
C PRO A 42 7.41 -0.91 -12.34
N ALA A 43 8.04 -1.06 -11.17
CA ALA A 43 7.93 -2.28 -10.37
C ALA A 43 6.61 -2.40 -9.60
N VAL A 44 5.76 -1.36 -9.60
CA VAL A 44 4.42 -1.41 -8.99
C VAL A 44 3.44 -1.94 -10.02
N ALA A 45 2.99 -3.18 -9.80
CA ALA A 45 2.06 -3.86 -10.69
C ALA A 45 0.63 -3.39 -10.46
N GLN A 46 0.23 -3.21 -9.20
CA GLN A 46 -1.10 -2.70 -8.86
C GLN A 46 -1.05 -1.67 -7.74
N VAL A 47 -1.91 -0.66 -7.88
CA VAL A 47 -2.28 0.21 -6.77
C VAL A 47 -3.63 -0.24 -6.22
N ILE A 48 -3.70 -0.34 -4.89
CA ILE A 48 -4.90 -0.73 -4.14
C ILE A 48 -5.32 0.46 -3.26
N PRO A 49 -6.17 1.36 -3.79
CA PRO A 49 -6.63 2.52 -3.04
C PRO A 49 -7.49 2.10 -1.84
N VAL A 50 -7.26 2.74 -0.70
CA VAL A 50 -8.06 2.58 0.52
C VAL A 50 -8.46 3.92 1.09
N ALA A 51 -9.53 3.96 1.87
CA ALA A 51 -9.97 5.17 2.55
C ALA A 51 -9.90 4.99 4.07
N ILE A 52 -8.75 4.52 4.59
CA ILE A 52 -8.60 4.13 6.01
C ILE A 52 -8.97 5.30 6.93
N ARG A 53 -8.56 6.53 6.58
CA ARG A 53 -8.96 7.75 7.33
C ARG A 53 -10.48 7.90 7.43
N ARG A 54 -11.22 7.67 6.34
CA ARG A 54 -12.69 7.74 6.29
C ARG A 54 -13.30 6.59 7.08
N TRP A 55 -12.79 5.37 6.90
CA TRP A 55 -13.30 4.17 7.55
C TRP A 55 -13.19 4.23 9.07
N ARG A 56 -12.07 4.73 9.59
CA ARG A 56 -11.86 4.89 11.03
C ARG A 56 -12.82 5.91 11.65
N LYS A 57 -13.19 6.96 10.92
CA LYS A 57 -14.15 7.97 11.39
C LYS A 57 -15.59 7.45 11.36
N ASN A 58 -15.94 6.60 10.40
CA ASN A 58 -17.32 6.17 10.13
C ASN A 58 -17.47 4.64 10.09
N LEU A 59 -17.01 3.95 11.14
CA LEU A 59 -16.95 2.47 11.18
C LEU A 59 -18.29 1.79 10.84
N PHE A 60 -19.40 2.25 11.42
CA PHE A 60 -20.74 1.70 11.13
C PHE A 60 -21.16 1.86 9.67
N GLN A 61 -20.85 3.00 9.06
CA GLN A 61 -21.19 3.28 7.66
C GLN A 61 -20.30 2.46 6.72
N THR A 62 -19.01 2.33 7.04
CA THR A 62 -18.08 1.48 6.29
C THR A 62 -18.49 0.02 6.32
N LEU A 63 -18.91 -0.50 7.47
CA LEU A 63 -19.43 -1.87 7.57
C LEU A 63 -20.67 -2.06 6.69
N ARG A 64 -21.62 -1.12 6.70
CA ARG A 64 -22.82 -1.16 5.85
C ARG A 64 -22.52 -1.05 4.36
N SER A 65 -21.54 -0.23 3.97
CA SER A 65 -21.17 -0.02 2.57
C SER A 65 -20.46 -1.23 1.92
N GLY A 66 -19.96 -2.16 2.73
CA GLY A 66 -19.16 -3.30 2.28
C GLY A 66 -17.77 -2.93 1.72
N GLU A 67 -17.34 -1.66 1.82
CA GLU A 67 -16.02 -1.21 1.33
C GLU A 67 -14.88 -2.04 1.92
N TRP A 68 -14.93 -2.28 3.24
CA TRP A 68 -13.95 -3.11 3.93
C TRP A 68 -13.93 -4.57 3.46
N GLY A 69 -15.11 -5.13 3.19
CA GLY A 69 -15.24 -6.50 2.67
C GLY A 69 -14.66 -6.63 1.27
N ARG A 70 -14.94 -5.67 0.39
CA ARG A 70 -14.37 -5.61 -0.97
C ARG A 70 -12.85 -5.49 -0.94
N PHE A 71 -12.32 -4.61 -0.08
CA PHE A 71 -10.88 -4.46 0.11
C PHE A 71 -10.21 -5.76 0.57
N LYS A 72 -10.76 -6.41 1.61
CA LYS A 72 -10.25 -7.70 2.09
C LYS A 72 -10.31 -8.79 1.03
N ARG A 73 -11.38 -8.84 0.23
CA ARG A 73 -11.51 -9.82 -0.84
C ARG A 73 -10.45 -9.60 -1.91
N ARG A 74 -10.26 -8.34 -2.35
CA ARG A 74 -9.22 -7.98 -3.32
C ARG A 74 -7.83 -8.39 -2.85
N LEU A 75 -7.48 -8.12 -1.59
CA LEU A 75 -6.19 -8.56 -1.04
C LEU A 75 -6.00 -10.08 -0.98
N ARG A 76 -7.08 -10.86 -1.00
CA ARG A 76 -7.04 -12.32 -0.97
C ARG A 76 -7.08 -12.95 -2.38
N GLU A 77 -7.34 -12.17 -3.42
CA GLU A 77 -7.31 -12.64 -4.81
C GLU A 77 -5.88 -12.96 -5.27
N THR A 78 -4.89 -12.29 -4.67
CA THR A 78 -3.47 -12.54 -4.92
C THR A 78 -2.83 -13.23 -3.71
N ARG A 79 -2.01 -14.25 -3.98
CA ARG A 79 -1.14 -14.85 -2.96
C ARG A 79 0.20 -14.12 -2.98
N TYR A 80 0.45 -13.32 -1.94
CA TYR A 80 1.72 -12.61 -1.79
C TYR A 80 2.78 -13.51 -1.13
N ASP A 81 4.00 -13.49 -1.66
CA ASP A 81 5.15 -14.15 -1.04
C ASP A 81 5.59 -13.44 0.25
N LEU A 82 5.42 -12.11 0.28
CA LEU A 82 5.76 -11.26 1.42
C LEU A 82 4.82 -10.06 1.51
N VAL A 83 4.47 -9.65 2.73
CA VAL A 83 3.73 -8.43 3.02
C VAL A 83 4.58 -7.55 3.92
N ILE A 84 4.84 -6.30 3.51
CA ILE A 84 5.67 -5.34 4.25
C ILE A 84 4.80 -4.16 4.67
N ASP A 85 4.80 -3.85 5.97
CA ASP A 85 4.21 -2.61 6.48
C ASP A 85 5.28 -1.51 6.56
N ALA A 86 5.33 -0.68 5.51
CA ALA A 86 6.26 0.45 5.44
C ALA A 86 5.90 1.61 6.40
N GLN A 87 4.70 1.63 7.02
CA GLN A 87 4.35 2.63 8.05
C GLN A 87 5.07 2.34 9.39
N GLY A 88 5.70 1.17 9.54
CA GLY A 88 6.40 0.71 10.74
C GLY A 88 7.92 0.75 10.67
N LEU A 89 8.55 1.36 9.66
CA LEU A 89 10.01 1.57 9.59
C LEU A 89 10.47 2.58 10.65
N SER A 90 10.35 2.20 11.92
CA SER A 90 11.26 2.66 12.96
C SER A 90 12.67 2.25 12.54
N ARG A 91 13.60 3.22 12.51
CA ARG A 91 15.00 2.99 12.16
C ARG A 91 15.53 1.76 12.89
N ALA A 92 16.14 0.82 12.16
CA ALA A 92 17.04 -0.13 12.79
C ALA A 92 18.21 0.67 13.41
N PRO A 93 18.53 0.50 14.70
CA PRO A 93 19.78 1.04 15.23
C PRO A 93 20.93 0.27 14.57
N GLY A 94 21.87 1.02 14.00
CA GLY A 94 23.17 0.49 13.60
C GLY A 94 24.05 0.17 14.80
#